data_AF-A0A968I3G1-F1
#
_entry.id   AF-A0A968I3G1-F1
#
_cell.length_a   1.000
_cell.length_b   1.000
_cell.length_c   1.000
_cell.angle_alpha   90.00
_cell.angle_beta   90.00
_cell.angle_gamma   90.00
#
_symmetry.space_group_name_H-M   'P 1'
#
loop_
_entity.id
_entity.type
_entity.pdbx_description
1 polymer ?
#
loop_
_entity_poly.entity_id
_entity_poly.type
_entity_poly.pdbx_seq_one_letter_code
_entity_poly.pdbx_strand_id
1 'polypeptide(L)'
;MKHISMSTLAITAALALVGCGASITSSEQTNATNRQAQIVTNANGVLELNFAFGVNGAKIIVGPAQGRVEVFGLPGVADGTVYNGISAINWKSGTGDDNLQFEVTQAQDFDISVDTGTSNTDVQAKWIIPAGASAAITPSFSLSTGPGMKKVSVDLESFARGRELRADGDAWVRAIPSSRAACSSSRVV
;
A
#
# COMPACT_ATOMS: atom_id res chain seq x y z
N MET A 1 65.28 21.08 -48.62
CA MET A 1 64.56 22.29 -48.16
C MET A 1 63.07 21.98 -48.26
N LYS A 2 62.33 21.91 -47.15
CA LYS A 2 61.48 22.99 -46.60
C LYS A 2 60.57 23.61 -47.69
N HIS A 3 59.24 23.71 -47.62
CA HIS A 3 58.17 23.35 -46.68
C HIS A 3 56.82 23.56 -47.43
N ILE A 4 55.83 22.68 -47.16
CA ILE A 4 54.41 22.93 -46.86
C ILE A 4 53.51 23.71 -47.86
N SER A 5 52.40 23.09 -48.29
CA SER A 5 51.01 23.51 -47.97
C SER A 5 50.02 22.60 -48.73
N MET A 6 49.40 21.59 -48.11
CA MET A 6 48.15 21.64 -47.31
C MET A 6 46.91 21.93 -48.16
N SER A 7 46.03 20.92 -48.25
CA SER A 7 44.56 20.97 -48.40
C SER A 7 44.06 19.66 -49.01
N THR A 8 42.96 19.01 -48.68
CA THR A 8 41.93 19.05 -47.63
C THR A 8 41.05 17.82 -47.92
N LEU A 9 40.58 17.13 -46.89
CA LEU A 9 39.46 16.17 -46.87
C LEU A 9 39.52 14.91 -47.77
N ALA A 10 39.44 13.74 -47.12
CA ALA A 10 38.27 12.86 -47.25
C ALA A 10 38.25 11.85 -46.11
N ILE A 11 37.19 11.94 -45.31
CA ILE A 11 36.72 10.90 -44.39
C ILE A 11 36.36 9.70 -45.26
N THR A 12 36.93 8.52 -45.00
CA THR A 12 36.26 7.20 -45.01
C THR A 12 37.29 6.18 -44.54
N ALA A 13 37.20 5.74 -43.29
CA ALA A 13 37.82 4.48 -42.88
C ALA A 13 36.70 3.51 -42.56
N ALA A 14 36.48 2.64 -43.54
CA ALA A 14 35.69 1.44 -43.41
C ALA A 14 36.28 0.51 -42.34
N LEU A 15 35.35 -0.24 -41.75
CA LEU A 15 35.53 -1.41 -40.90
C LEU A 15 36.76 -2.26 -41.29
N ALA A 16 37.63 -2.52 -40.31
CA ALA A 16 38.50 -3.69 -40.32
C ALA A 16 38.56 -4.28 -38.91
N LEU A 17 38.09 -5.53 -38.81
CA LEU A 17 38.20 -6.42 -37.67
C LEU A 17 39.65 -6.51 -37.14
N VAL A 18 39.78 -6.73 -35.84
CA VAL A 18 40.44 -7.90 -35.20
C VAL A 18 40.81 -7.51 -33.78
N GLY A 19 40.30 -8.25 -32.79
CA GLY A 19 40.87 -8.26 -31.44
C GLY A 19 39.86 -8.17 -30.30
N CYS A 20 39.73 -9.28 -29.58
CA CYS A 20 39.49 -9.37 -28.13
C CYS A 20 38.39 -8.47 -27.51
N GLY A 21 37.21 -9.08 -27.29
CA GLY A 21 36.39 -8.84 -26.09
C GLY A 21 36.11 -7.39 -25.71
N ALA A 22 35.38 -6.65 -26.55
CA ALA A 22 34.68 -5.46 -26.10
C ALA A 22 33.22 -5.85 -25.84
N SER A 23 32.89 -6.08 -24.57
CA SER A 23 31.51 -6.11 -24.11
C SER A 23 30.81 -4.86 -24.62
N ILE A 24 29.70 -5.04 -25.33
CA ILE A 24 28.75 -3.96 -25.58
C ILE A 24 28.25 -3.54 -24.20
N THR A 25 28.86 -2.51 -23.62
CA THR A 25 28.25 -1.76 -22.54
C THR A 25 27.05 -1.04 -23.14
N SER A 26 25.87 -1.66 -23.01
CA SER A 26 24.58 -0.97 -23.12
C SER A 26 24.47 0.02 -21.96
N SER A 27 25.20 1.14 -22.02
CA SER A 27 25.04 2.25 -21.09
C SER A 27 23.91 3.16 -21.56
N GLU A 28 22.73 2.59 -21.75
CA GLU A 28 21.45 3.28 -21.68
C GLU A 28 20.56 2.54 -20.66
N GLN A 29 21.14 2.16 -19.53
CA GLN A 29 20.40 2.07 -18.28
C GLN A 29 20.49 3.44 -17.61
N THR A 30 19.90 4.44 -18.25
CA THR A 30 19.55 5.72 -17.62
C THR A 30 18.60 5.42 -16.48
N ASN A 31 19.16 5.27 -15.27
CA ASN A 31 18.58 5.70 -14.01
C ASN A 31 17.05 5.51 -13.91
N ALA A 32 16.60 4.25 -13.96
CA ALA A 32 15.29 3.89 -13.44
C ALA A 32 15.37 4.04 -11.92
N THR A 33 15.23 5.28 -11.44
CA THR A 33 15.20 5.61 -10.02
C THR A 33 14.26 4.65 -9.33
N ASN A 34 14.84 3.94 -8.38
CA ASN A 34 14.30 2.85 -7.60
C ASN A 34 12.87 3.13 -7.07
N ARG A 35 11.83 2.87 -7.88
CA ARG A 35 10.42 2.83 -7.47
C ARG A 35 10.12 1.46 -6.85
N GLN A 36 10.90 1.04 -5.86
CA GLN A 36 10.66 -0.24 -5.20
C GLN A 36 9.54 -0.08 -4.16
N ALA A 37 8.47 -0.84 -4.35
CA ALA A 37 7.61 -1.24 -3.26
C ALA A 37 8.41 -2.16 -2.33
N GLN A 38 8.46 -1.85 -1.05
CA GLN A 38 9.01 -2.72 -0.03
C GLN A 38 7.86 -3.31 0.77
N ILE A 39 7.67 -4.62 0.63
CA ILE A 39 6.71 -5.38 1.43
C ILE A 39 7.47 -6.31 2.34
N VAL A 40 7.29 -6.14 3.65
CA VAL A 40 7.96 -6.94 4.67
C VAL A 40 6.93 -7.39 5.69
N THR A 41 6.94 -8.67 6.02
CA THR A 41 6.31 -9.15 7.25
C THR A 41 7.35 -9.10 8.35
N ASN A 42 7.10 -8.29 9.39
CA ASN A 42 8.01 -8.21 10.52
C ASN A 42 7.75 -9.34 11.54
N ALA A 43 8.69 -9.53 12.47
CA ALA A 43 8.62 -10.61 13.46
C ALA A 43 7.42 -10.53 14.41
N ASN A 44 6.74 -9.38 14.47
CA ASN A 44 5.57 -9.16 15.33
C ASN A 44 4.25 -9.43 14.60
N GLY A 45 4.29 -9.94 13.37
CA GLY A 45 3.08 -10.19 12.57
C GLY A 45 2.50 -8.93 11.93
N VAL A 46 3.28 -7.86 11.76
CA VAL A 46 2.82 -6.69 11.02
C VAL A 46 3.23 -6.80 9.56
N LEU A 47 2.29 -6.57 8.65
CA LEU A 47 2.57 -6.40 7.23
C LEU A 47 2.91 -4.93 6.96
N GLU A 48 4.19 -4.67 6.70
CA GLU A 48 4.70 -3.34 6.34
C GLU A 48 4.68 -3.20 4.82
N LEU A 49 3.96 -2.19 4.35
CA LEU A 49 3.77 -1.85 2.94
C LEU A 49 4.33 -0.45 2.72
N ASN A 50 5.57 -0.35 2.22
CA ASN A 50 6.27 0.93 2.06
C ASN A 50 6.48 1.24 0.58
N PHE A 51 5.95 2.36 0.12
CA PHE A 51 6.05 2.82 -1.26
C PHE A 51 6.66 4.23 -1.29
N ALA A 52 7.61 4.46 -2.19
CA ALA A 52 8.18 5.80 -2.38
C ALA A 52 7.24 6.77 -3.15
N PHE A 53 6.05 6.30 -3.52
CA PHE A 53 5.06 7.00 -4.35
C PHE A 53 3.64 6.61 -3.89
N GLY A 54 2.63 7.40 -4.26
CA GLY A 54 1.22 7.09 -4.00
C GLY A 54 0.73 5.89 -4.80
N VAL A 55 -0.14 5.07 -4.21
CA VAL A 55 -0.68 3.86 -4.83
C VAL A 55 -2.19 4.02 -5.04
N ASN A 56 -2.60 3.95 -6.30
CA ASN A 56 -4.01 4.08 -6.67
C ASN A 56 -4.60 2.71 -7.03
N GLY A 57 -5.66 2.31 -6.32
CA GLY A 57 -6.40 1.08 -6.60
C GLY A 57 -5.91 -0.14 -5.80
N ALA A 58 -5.24 0.08 -4.66
CA ALA A 58 -4.83 -1.01 -3.79
C ALA A 58 -6.05 -1.57 -3.03
N LYS A 59 -6.18 -2.89 -3.02
CA LYS A 59 -7.18 -3.59 -2.20
C LYS A 59 -6.50 -4.63 -1.31
N ILE A 60 -6.86 -4.63 -0.04
CA ILE A 60 -6.39 -5.59 0.95
C ILE A 60 -7.58 -6.28 1.61
N ILE A 61 -7.57 -7.61 1.56
CA ILE A 61 -8.57 -8.48 2.17
C ILE A 61 -7.92 -9.21 3.34
N VAL A 62 -8.53 -9.11 4.51
CA VAL A 62 -8.05 -9.72 5.74
C VAL A 62 -9.07 -10.76 6.21
N GLY A 63 -8.63 -11.99 6.47
CA GLY A 63 -9.52 -13.11 6.81
C GLY A 63 -9.97 -13.94 5.60
N PRO A 64 -10.98 -14.84 5.77
CA PRO A 64 -11.68 -15.14 7.03
C PRO A 64 -10.86 -15.99 8.01
N ALA A 65 -9.79 -16.65 7.54
CA ALA A 65 -8.84 -17.32 8.40
C ALA A 65 -8.00 -16.30 9.20
N GLN A 66 -7.77 -16.56 10.48
CA GLN A 66 -6.98 -15.70 11.33
C GLN A 66 -5.61 -15.41 10.71
N GLY A 67 -5.27 -14.12 10.67
CA GLY A 67 -3.99 -13.62 10.19
C GLY A 67 -3.67 -13.88 8.73
N ARG A 68 -4.66 -14.30 7.92
CA ARG A 68 -4.55 -14.33 6.47
C ARG A 68 -4.81 -12.94 5.91
N VAL A 69 -3.91 -12.44 5.07
CA VAL A 69 -4.05 -11.18 4.35
C VAL A 69 -3.78 -11.44 2.88
N GLU A 70 -4.64 -10.94 2.00
CA GLU A 70 -4.53 -11.07 0.55
C GLU A 70 -4.54 -9.68 -0.07
N VAL A 71 -3.63 -9.44 -1.02
CA VAL A 71 -3.38 -8.11 -1.58
C VAL A 71 -3.62 -8.06 -3.09
N PHE A 72 -4.05 -6.90 -3.58
CA PHE A 72 -4.34 -6.62 -4.98
C PHE A 72 -3.94 -5.18 -5.34
N GLY A 73 -3.59 -4.96 -6.59
CA GLY A 73 -3.25 -3.63 -7.13
C GLY A 73 -1.94 -3.08 -6.58
N LEU A 74 -1.09 -3.91 -5.97
CA LEU A 74 0.19 -3.49 -5.41
C LEU A 74 1.31 -3.56 -6.47
N PRO A 75 2.08 -2.47 -6.66
CA PRO A 75 3.20 -2.47 -7.60
C PRO A 75 4.21 -3.57 -7.33
N GLY A 76 4.53 -4.38 -8.34
CA GLY A 76 5.54 -5.44 -8.23
C GLY A 76 5.11 -6.67 -7.44
N VAL A 77 3.83 -6.78 -7.10
CA VAL A 77 3.25 -7.90 -6.35
C VAL A 77 2.12 -8.49 -7.19
N ALA A 78 2.07 -9.81 -7.29
CA ALA A 78 0.98 -10.46 -7.98
C ALA A 78 -0.32 -10.29 -7.20
N ASP A 79 -1.40 -9.98 -7.89
CA ASP A 79 -2.74 -9.98 -7.32
C ASP A 79 -3.08 -11.34 -6.72
N GLY A 80 -3.72 -11.33 -5.54
CA GLY A 80 -4.03 -12.53 -4.79
C GLY A 80 -2.86 -13.10 -3.99
N THR A 81 -1.73 -12.38 -3.91
CA THR A 81 -0.62 -12.78 -3.02
C THR A 81 -1.11 -12.83 -1.58
N VAL A 82 -0.84 -13.94 -0.89
CA VAL A 82 -1.31 -14.20 0.48
C VAL A 82 -0.15 -14.14 1.47
N TYR A 83 -0.35 -13.38 2.54
CA TYR A 83 0.49 -13.33 3.74
C TYR A 83 -0.26 -13.98 4.90
N ASN A 84 0.46 -14.73 5.74
CA ASN A 84 -0.12 -15.43 6.88
C ASN A 84 0.54 -14.98 8.19
N GLY A 85 -0.16 -15.15 9.31
CA GLY A 85 0.34 -14.73 10.63
C GLY A 85 0.33 -13.22 10.83
N ILE A 86 -0.50 -12.48 10.09
CA ILE A 86 -0.58 -11.02 10.14
C ILE A 86 -1.62 -10.58 11.17
N SER A 87 -1.26 -9.71 12.11
CA SER A 87 -2.15 -9.11 13.09
C SER A 87 -2.43 -7.63 12.84
N ALA A 88 -1.61 -6.97 12.01
CA ALA A 88 -1.78 -5.56 11.67
C ALA A 88 -1.19 -5.22 10.31
N ILE A 89 -1.63 -4.11 9.73
CA ILE A 89 -1.07 -3.53 8.51
C ILE A 89 -0.54 -2.13 8.81
N ASN A 90 0.70 -1.90 8.40
CA ASN A 90 1.29 -0.56 8.37
C ASN A 90 1.56 -0.17 6.92
N TRP A 91 0.80 0.80 6.43
CA TRP A 91 0.94 1.37 5.10
C TRP A 91 1.71 2.67 5.16
N LYS A 92 2.72 2.83 4.29
CA LYS A 92 3.41 4.09 4.03
C LYS A 92 3.53 4.36 2.55
N SER A 93 3.11 5.52 2.10
CA SER A 93 3.27 5.97 0.71
C SER A 93 3.97 7.33 0.63
N GLY A 94 4.70 7.55 -0.46
CA GLY A 94 5.35 8.82 -0.78
C GLY A 94 4.40 9.80 -1.47
N THR A 95 4.94 10.64 -2.35
CA THR A 95 4.14 11.61 -3.11
C THR A 95 3.31 10.94 -4.22
N GLY A 96 2.10 11.44 -4.47
CA GLY A 96 1.14 10.88 -5.42
C GLY A 96 -0.17 10.49 -4.76
N ASP A 97 -1.23 10.37 -5.57
CA ASP A 97 -2.56 10.07 -5.03
C ASP A 97 -2.65 8.63 -4.54
N ASP A 98 -3.26 8.45 -3.37
CA ASP A 98 -3.55 7.15 -2.77
C ASP A 98 -5.05 6.83 -2.87
N ASN A 99 -5.37 5.62 -3.29
CA ASN A 99 -6.71 5.06 -3.25
C ASN A 99 -6.63 3.63 -2.71
N LEU A 100 -7.01 3.48 -1.44
CA LEU A 100 -6.79 2.29 -0.64
C LEU A 100 -8.11 1.71 -0.14
N GLN A 101 -8.30 0.41 -0.33
CA GLN A 101 -9.45 -0.33 0.18
C GLN A 101 -9.00 -1.45 1.13
N PHE A 102 -9.59 -1.50 2.31
CA PHE A 102 -9.40 -2.56 3.30
C PHE A 102 -10.73 -3.25 3.59
N GLU A 103 -10.79 -4.57 3.43
CA GLU A 103 -11.91 -5.40 3.88
C GLU A 103 -11.40 -6.38 4.93
N VAL A 104 -11.85 -6.22 6.16
CA VAL A 104 -11.39 -7.01 7.31
C VAL A 104 -12.51 -7.89 7.82
N THR A 105 -12.39 -9.20 7.66
CA THR A 105 -13.33 -10.18 8.19
C THR A 105 -12.65 -11.10 9.20
N GLN A 106 -12.63 -10.72 10.48
CA GLN A 106 -11.98 -11.51 11.52
C GLN A 106 -12.71 -11.43 12.87
N ALA A 107 -12.51 -12.47 13.69
CA ALA A 107 -13.11 -12.63 15.01
C ALA A 107 -12.25 -12.05 16.16
N GLN A 108 -11.23 -11.26 15.82
CA GLN A 108 -10.23 -10.71 16.75
C GLN A 108 -9.74 -9.34 16.27
N ASP A 109 -8.97 -8.68 17.13
CA ASP A 109 -8.45 -7.35 16.87
C ASP A 109 -7.52 -7.37 15.65
N PHE A 110 -7.65 -6.32 14.84
CA PHE A 110 -6.83 -6.12 13.67
C PHE A 110 -6.66 -4.63 13.44
N ASP A 111 -5.40 -4.20 13.43
CA ASP A 111 -5.03 -2.78 13.38
C ASP A 111 -4.59 -2.39 11.98
N ILE A 112 -5.05 -1.22 11.53
CA ILE A 112 -4.63 -0.62 10.27
C ILE A 112 -4.08 0.77 10.54
N SER A 113 -2.83 0.99 10.17
CA SER A 113 -2.21 2.32 10.16
C SER A 113 -1.82 2.70 8.74
N VAL A 114 -2.19 3.92 8.35
CA VAL A 114 -1.89 4.48 7.03
C VAL A 114 -1.18 5.81 7.22
N ASP A 115 -0.01 5.95 6.60
CA ASP A 115 0.78 7.18 6.54
C ASP A 115 1.04 7.55 5.07
N THR A 116 0.36 8.57 4.56
CA THR A 116 0.51 8.99 3.16
C THR A 116 1.27 10.30 3.01
N GLY A 117 1.84 10.49 1.82
CA GLY A 117 2.51 11.72 1.45
C GLY A 117 1.59 12.92 1.27
N THR A 118 2.08 13.93 0.56
CA THR A 118 1.47 15.27 0.44
C THR A 118 0.49 15.40 -0.72
N SER A 119 -0.31 14.37 -1.01
CA SER A 119 -1.21 14.34 -2.17
C SER A 119 -2.61 13.91 -1.75
N ASN A 120 -3.51 13.65 -2.69
CA ASN A 120 -4.87 13.27 -2.30
C ASN A 120 -4.89 11.83 -1.79
N THR A 121 -5.72 11.58 -0.79
CA THR A 121 -5.83 10.26 -0.16
C THR A 121 -7.31 9.89 -0.03
N ASP A 122 -7.73 8.80 -0.68
CA ASP A 122 -9.03 8.14 -0.49
C ASP A 122 -8.79 6.79 0.19
N VAL A 123 -9.31 6.62 1.40
CA VAL A 123 -9.22 5.36 2.15
C VAL A 123 -10.61 4.87 2.53
N GLN A 124 -10.90 3.62 2.17
CA GLN A 124 -12.12 2.92 2.56
C GLN A 124 -11.72 1.69 3.37
N ALA A 125 -12.20 1.61 4.60
CA ALA A 125 -11.94 0.48 5.47
C ALA A 125 -13.26 -0.08 6.01
N LYS A 126 -13.52 -1.36 5.75
CA LYS A 126 -14.71 -2.08 6.19
C LYS A 126 -14.30 -3.23 7.10
N TRP A 127 -14.77 -3.21 8.34
CA TRP A 127 -14.66 -4.34 9.25
C TRP A 127 -15.97 -5.14 9.30
N ILE A 128 -15.84 -6.46 9.27
CA ILE A 128 -16.90 -7.44 9.37
C ILE A 128 -16.56 -8.35 10.54
N ILE A 129 -17.32 -8.24 11.63
CA ILE A 129 -17.17 -9.10 12.79
C ILE A 129 -18.08 -10.31 12.62
N PRO A 130 -17.54 -11.52 12.42
CA PRO A 130 -18.34 -12.72 12.26
C PRO A 130 -19.03 -13.07 13.59
N ALA A 131 -20.19 -13.74 13.50
CA ALA A 131 -20.98 -14.13 14.67
C ALA A 131 -20.23 -15.05 15.66
N GLY A 132 -19.17 -15.72 15.22
CA GLY A 132 -18.33 -16.60 16.04
C GLY A 132 -17.30 -15.90 16.93
N ALA A 133 -17.24 -14.56 16.96
CA ALA A 133 -16.32 -13.83 17.81
C ALA A 133 -16.62 -14.07 19.30
N SER A 134 -15.71 -14.78 20.00
CA SER A 134 -15.87 -15.21 21.39
C SER A 134 -15.55 -14.14 22.43
N ALA A 135 -14.84 -13.09 22.04
CA ALA A 135 -14.43 -11.98 22.90
C ALA A 135 -14.83 -10.63 22.29
N ALA A 136 -14.91 -9.59 23.12
CA ALA A 136 -14.99 -8.22 22.66
C ALA A 136 -13.79 -7.93 21.75
N ILE A 137 -14.05 -7.29 20.61
CA ILE A 137 -12.99 -6.87 19.69
C ILE A 137 -13.04 -5.36 19.53
N THR A 138 -11.86 -4.78 19.41
CA THR A 138 -11.60 -3.35 19.30
C THR A 138 -10.72 -3.13 18.07
N PRO A 139 -11.30 -3.19 16.85
CA PRO A 139 -10.54 -2.84 15.65
C PRO A 139 -10.08 -1.38 15.73
N SER A 140 -8.90 -1.09 15.18
CA SER A 140 -8.38 0.28 15.13
C SER A 140 -7.98 0.69 13.71
N PHE A 141 -8.17 1.97 13.42
CA PHE A 141 -7.76 2.62 12.19
C PHE A 141 -7.07 3.94 12.54
N SER A 142 -5.90 4.18 11.96
CA SER A 142 -5.21 5.47 12.05
C SER A 142 -4.80 5.96 10.66
N LEU A 143 -4.93 7.27 10.44
CA LEU A 143 -4.51 7.92 9.21
C LEU A 143 -3.67 9.16 9.52
N SER A 144 -2.41 9.11 9.08
CA SER A 144 -1.52 10.25 8.93
C SER A 144 -1.42 10.59 7.44
N THR A 145 -1.51 11.88 7.10
CA THR A 145 -1.58 12.36 5.71
C THR A 145 -0.94 13.74 5.63
N GLY A 146 -0.16 13.98 4.58
CA GLY A 146 0.39 15.31 4.29
C GLY A 146 -0.68 16.33 3.82
N PRO A 147 -0.25 17.53 3.38
CA PRO A 147 -1.17 18.52 2.81
C PRO A 147 -1.76 18.00 1.50
N GLY A 148 -3.09 17.84 1.45
CA GLY A 148 -3.84 17.28 0.31
C GLY A 148 -5.30 17.04 0.69
N MET A 149 -6.16 16.72 -0.28
CA MET A 149 -7.55 16.35 0.04
C MET A 149 -7.59 14.95 0.66
N LYS A 150 -8.38 14.81 1.73
CA LYS A 150 -8.53 13.58 2.48
C LYS A 150 -9.96 13.11 2.41
N LYS A 151 -10.17 11.88 1.97
CA LYS A 151 -11.46 11.20 2.00
C LYS A 151 -11.26 9.88 2.73
N VAL A 152 -12.01 9.71 3.82
CA VAL A 152 -11.91 8.53 4.67
C VAL A 152 -13.31 8.01 4.93
N SER A 153 -13.54 6.73 4.67
CA SER A 153 -14.75 6.02 5.02
C SER A 153 -14.38 4.81 5.88
N VAL A 154 -14.91 4.75 7.10
CA VAL A 154 -14.75 3.61 8.00
C VAL A 154 -16.12 3.04 8.33
N ASP A 155 -16.34 1.80 7.92
CA ASP A 155 -17.58 1.05 8.14
C ASP A 155 -17.31 -0.15 9.06
N LEU A 156 -18.18 -0.35 10.06
CA LEU A 156 -18.22 -1.58 10.85
C LEU A 156 -19.55 -2.27 10.67
N GLU A 157 -19.48 -3.55 10.30
CA GLU A 157 -20.58 -4.48 10.25
C GLU A 157 -20.36 -5.57 11.30
N SER A 158 -21.19 -5.60 12.34
CA SER A 158 -21.11 -6.62 13.39
C SER A 158 -22.28 -7.57 13.35
N PHE A 159 -21.95 -8.87 13.33
CA PHE A 159 -22.88 -9.97 13.60
C PHE A 159 -22.67 -10.59 14.99
N ALA A 160 -21.69 -10.08 15.75
CA ALA A 160 -21.47 -10.43 17.14
C ALA A 160 -22.32 -9.57 18.08
N ARG A 161 -22.70 -10.10 19.25
CA ARG A 161 -23.52 -9.39 20.24
C ARG A 161 -22.69 -8.30 20.95
N GLY A 162 -23.08 -7.02 20.80
CA GLY A 162 -22.60 -5.84 21.55
C GLY A 162 -21.17 -5.39 21.23
N ARG A 163 -20.96 -4.25 20.55
CA ARG A 163 -19.62 -3.70 20.25
C ARG A 163 -19.60 -2.17 20.14
N GLU A 164 -18.45 -1.58 20.48
CA GLU A 164 -18.10 -0.16 20.41
C GLU A 164 -17.01 0.03 19.32
N LEU A 165 -17.15 1.06 18.49
CA LEU A 165 -16.15 1.49 17.50
C LEU A 165 -15.43 2.71 18.08
N ARG A 166 -14.10 2.73 18.03
CA ARG A 166 -13.31 3.93 18.32
C ARG A 166 -12.61 4.37 17.04
N ALA A 167 -12.68 5.66 16.73
CA ALA A 167 -11.94 6.26 15.64
C ALA A 167 -11.29 7.53 16.15
N ASP A 168 -9.98 7.62 16.01
CA ASP A 168 -9.20 8.79 16.40
C ASP A 168 -8.69 9.48 15.12
N GLY A 169 -9.17 10.71 14.85
CA GLY A 169 -8.77 11.54 13.69
C GLY A 169 -9.94 12.30 13.03
N ASP A 170 -9.65 13.10 11.99
CA ASP A 170 -10.63 13.89 11.19
C ASP A 170 -11.56 13.04 10.30
N ALA A 171 -11.90 11.81 10.72
CA ALA A 171 -12.67 10.85 9.95
C ALA A 171 -14.17 10.91 10.27
N TRP A 172 -15.01 10.80 9.24
CA TRP A 172 -16.45 10.59 9.42
C TRP A 172 -16.70 9.09 9.66
N VAL A 173 -17.06 8.72 10.89
CA VAL A 173 -17.39 7.34 11.26
C VAL A 173 -18.88 7.08 10.99
N ARG A 174 -19.20 6.05 10.20
CA ARG A 174 -20.58 5.57 10.05
C ARG A 174 -20.71 4.17 10.64
N ALA A 175 -21.13 4.10 11.90
CA ALA A 175 -21.60 2.83 12.47
C ALA A 175 -22.98 2.51 11.87
N ILE A 176 -23.09 1.47 11.05
CA ILE A 176 -24.39 0.95 10.58
C ILE A 176 -24.77 -0.22 11.51
N PRO A 177 -25.64 -0.01 12.51
CA PRO A 177 -26.13 -1.13 13.31
C PRO A 177 -26.86 -2.11 12.40
N SER A 178 -26.43 -3.37 12.40
CA SER A 178 -27.19 -4.43 11.71
C SER A 178 -28.56 -4.53 12.39
N SER A 179 -29.63 -4.48 11.60
CA SER A 179 -31.01 -4.24 12.01
C SER A 179 -31.68 -5.38 12.80
N ARG A 180 -30.93 -6.13 13.61
CA ARG A 180 -31.44 -7.11 14.56
C ARG A 180 -30.62 -7.15 15.86
N ALA A 181 -30.52 -6.04 16.57
CA ALA A 181 -30.34 -6.07 18.02
C ALA A 181 -30.89 -4.77 18.64
N ALA A 182 -31.71 -4.94 19.67
CA ALA A 182 -32.50 -3.91 20.33
C ALA A 182 -31.68 -2.76 20.94
N CYS A 183 -32.36 -1.60 21.03
CA CYS A 183 -32.04 -0.39 21.81
C CYS A 183 -30.78 -0.43 22.69
N SER A 184 -29.79 0.40 22.37
CA SER A 184 -29.03 1.13 23.39
C SER A 184 -28.31 2.32 22.75
N SER A 185 -28.40 3.46 23.42
CA SER A 185 -27.84 4.77 23.06
C SER A 185 -26.31 4.75 23.04
N SER A 186 -25.68 5.07 21.91
CA SER A 186 -24.24 5.34 21.84
C SER A 186 -23.96 6.80 22.22
N ARG A 187 -23.21 7.00 23.30
CA ARG A 187 -22.61 8.29 23.68
C ARG A 187 -21.16 8.28 23.20
N VAL A 188 -20.80 9.27 22.38
CA VAL A 188 -19.41 9.57 22.01
C VAL A 188 -18.74 10.18 23.23
N VAL A 189 -17.61 9.62 23.68
CA VAL A 189 -16.70 10.22 24.67
C VAL A 189 -15.45 10.64 23.93
#